data_AF-A0A090MDX6-F1
#
_entry.id   AF-A0A090MDX6-F1
#
_cell.length_a   1.000
_cell.length_b   1.000
_cell.length_c   1.000
_cell.angle_alpha   90.00
_cell.angle_beta   90.00
_cell.angle_gamma   90.00
#
_symmetry.space_group_name_H-M   'P 1'
#
loop_
_entity.id
_entity.type
_entity.pdbx_description
1 polymer ?
#
loop_
_entity_poly.entity_id
_entity_poly.type
_entity_poly.pdbx_seq_one_letter_code
_entity_poly.pdbx_strand_id
1 'polypeptide(L)'
;MSGLEDLDYGTISLAASEKFCRIATRVQRRLVQLPLISPDEVDEFDSELIAWKDSLHMFLAHREQCPPSLNTARATLWWRWITTRLMLYRPGLLITALHQKPWGQGNAHEAIHARKCIEIAKEGVDLMVLDWAPNQFLCWNSAWNLFQVSLVLVLGLMSDKQEAEKTDCYGSVYCAVDLFAQMEPLDAGCTRTRRLLQGLLDNANHIEASATSPINSETFDLSILDYLGTDPFWENIDEVELNWTFSHSLGD
;
A
#
# COMPACT_ATOMS: atom_id res chain seq x y z
N MET A 1 -33.11 21.21 -22.54
CA MET A 1 -32.20 21.51 -21.41
C MET A 1 -30.96 20.63 -21.51
N SER A 2 -30.15 20.81 -22.56
CA SER A 2 -28.96 20.00 -22.87
C SER A 2 -27.74 20.91 -22.90
N GLY A 3 -27.44 21.52 -21.76
CA GLY A 3 -26.47 22.61 -21.65
C GLY A 3 -25.66 22.55 -20.35
N LEU A 4 -25.34 21.34 -19.90
CA LEU A 4 -24.17 21.12 -19.05
C LEU A 4 -23.18 20.41 -19.95
N GLU A 5 -22.18 21.18 -20.36
CA GLU A 5 -21.01 20.76 -21.11
C GLU A 5 -20.55 19.38 -20.63
N ASP A 6 -20.26 18.54 -21.61
CA ASP A 6 -19.59 17.26 -21.47
C ASP A 6 -18.26 17.51 -20.73
N LEU A 7 -18.31 17.52 -19.40
CA LEU A 7 -17.12 17.71 -18.57
C LEU A 7 -16.22 16.54 -18.95
N ASP A 8 -15.10 16.82 -19.60
CA ASP A 8 -14.20 15.79 -20.11
C ASP A 8 -13.47 15.12 -18.95
N TYR A 9 -14.21 14.25 -18.28
CA TYR A 9 -13.80 13.41 -17.17
C TYR A 9 -12.54 12.63 -17.52
N GLY A 10 -12.42 12.20 -18.78
CA GLY A 10 -11.26 11.51 -19.31
C GLY A 10 -10.02 12.39 -19.29
N THR A 11 -10.09 13.59 -19.87
CA THR A 11 -8.97 14.54 -19.89
C THR A 11 -8.54 14.97 -18.50
N ILE A 12 -9.48 15.25 -17.59
CA ILE A 12 -9.15 15.65 -16.21
C ILE A 12 -8.49 14.50 -15.45
N SER A 13 -9.02 13.28 -15.54
CA SER A 13 -8.44 12.08 -14.92
C SER A 13 -7.03 11.79 -15.46
N LEU A 14 -6.86 11.88 -16.78
CA LEU A 14 -5.57 11.67 -17.44
C LEU A 14 -4.55 12.74 -17.02
N ALA A 15 -4.95 14.01 -16.99
CA ALA A 15 -4.08 15.10 -16.56
C ALA A 15 -3.66 14.96 -15.09
N ALA A 16 -4.56 14.51 -14.21
CA ALA A 16 -4.22 14.21 -12.82
C ALA A 16 -3.20 13.06 -12.70
N SER A 17 -3.41 11.98 -13.46
CA SER A 17 -2.50 10.83 -13.53
C SER A 17 -1.13 11.20 -14.11
N GLU A 18 -1.09 12.02 -15.16
CA GLU A 18 0.14 12.49 -15.79
C GLU A 18 1.00 13.29 -14.83
N LYS A 19 0.41 14.28 -14.13
CA LYS A 19 1.09 15.05 -13.08
C LYS A 19 1.65 14.14 -11.98
N PHE A 20 0.85 13.18 -11.52
CA PHE A 20 1.28 12.21 -10.52
C PHE A 20 2.47 11.39 -11.00
N CYS A 21 2.39 10.81 -12.21
CA CYS A 21 3.45 10.01 -12.80
C CYS A 21 4.77 10.77 -12.84
N ARG A 22 4.75 12.08 -13.17
CA ARG A 22 5.97 12.91 -13.18
C ARG A 22 6.62 13.02 -11.81
N ILE A 23 5.84 13.15 -10.74
CA ILE A 23 6.35 13.17 -9.36
C ILE A 23 6.88 11.78 -8.99
N ALA A 24 6.09 10.72 -9.21
CA ALA A 24 6.47 9.34 -8.88
C ALA A 24 7.75 8.90 -9.60
N THR A 25 7.92 9.25 -10.88
CA THR A 25 9.17 8.97 -11.62
C THR A 25 10.37 9.70 -11.03
N ARG A 26 10.20 10.93 -10.52
CA ARG A 26 11.30 11.66 -9.84
C ARG A 26 11.66 10.99 -8.52
N VAL A 27 10.66 10.60 -7.73
CA VAL A 27 10.85 9.83 -6.48
C VAL A 27 11.61 8.54 -6.76
N GLN A 28 11.12 7.71 -7.69
CA GLN A 28 11.76 6.45 -8.06
C GLN A 28 13.20 6.64 -8.55
N ARG A 29 13.43 7.64 -9.41
CA ARG A 29 14.78 7.96 -9.90
C ARG A 29 15.70 8.36 -8.76
N ARG A 30 15.21 9.13 -7.78
CA ARG A 30 16.03 9.56 -6.65
C ARG A 30 16.37 8.39 -5.72
N LEU A 31 15.43 7.49 -5.48
CA LEU A 31 15.60 6.34 -4.58
C LEU A 31 16.63 5.32 -5.08
N VAL A 32 16.85 5.21 -6.40
CA VAL A 32 17.86 4.30 -6.97
C VAL A 32 19.26 4.90 -7.02
N GLN A 33 19.43 6.18 -6.68
CA GLN A 33 20.72 6.88 -6.74
C GLN A 33 21.45 6.84 -5.40
N LEU A 34 22.78 6.86 -5.46
CA LEU A 34 23.65 7.09 -4.31
C LEU A 34 24.15 8.54 -4.32
N PRO A 35 24.29 9.19 -3.14
CA PRO A 35 23.99 8.69 -1.79
C PRO A 35 22.50 8.43 -1.57
N LEU A 36 22.16 7.63 -0.55
CA LEU A 36 20.76 7.35 -0.19
C LEU A 36 19.97 8.64 0.00
N ILE A 37 18.66 8.58 -0.20
CA ILE A 37 17.78 9.74 -0.04
C ILE A 37 17.91 10.30 1.39
N SER A 38 18.15 11.60 1.48
CA SER A 38 18.20 12.26 2.79
C SER A 38 16.79 12.44 3.36
N PRO A 39 16.65 12.58 4.68
CA PRO A 39 15.35 12.79 5.29
C PRO A 39 14.67 14.09 4.83
N ASP A 40 15.43 15.17 4.62
CA ASP A 40 14.90 16.43 4.10
C ASP A 40 14.31 16.25 2.68
N GLU A 41 15.00 15.51 1.80
CA GLU A 41 14.51 15.20 0.46
C GLU A 41 13.21 14.36 0.50
N VAL A 42 13.08 13.46 1.48
CA VAL A 42 11.85 12.68 1.69
C VAL A 42 10.67 13.62 1.98
N ASP A 43 10.85 14.58 2.88
CA ASP A 43 9.79 15.51 3.27
C ASP A 43 9.44 16.49 2.13
N GLU A 44 10.43 16.90 1.33
CA GLU A 44 10.20 17.69 0.11
C GLU A 44 9.32 16.94 -0.90
N PHE A 45 9.63 15.66 -1.18
CA PHE A 45 8.80 14.86 -2.07
C PHE A 45 7.40 14.58 -1.50
N ASP A 46 7.28 14.34 -0.19
CA ASP A 46 5.95 14.16 0.44
C ASP A 46 5.11 15.42 0.30
N SER A 47 5.72 16.59 0.49
CA SER A 47 5.07 17.89 0.31
C SER A 47 4.55 18.08 -1.12
N GLU A 48 5.32 17.68 -2.13
CA GLU A 48 4.86 17.68 -3.53
C GLU A 48 3.67 16.73 -3.77
N LEU A 49 3.67 15.54 -3.15
CA LEU A 49 2.57 14.58 -3.25
C LEU A 49 1.30 15.07 -2.56
N ILE A 50 1.43 15.76 -1.42
CA ILE A 50 0.31 16.39 -0.72
C ILE A 50 -0.26 17.53 -1.57
N ALA A 51 0.60 18.41 -2.10
CA ALA A 51 0.17 19.49 -2.97
C ALA A 51 -0.53 18.98 -4.24
N TRP A 52 -0.05 17.87 -4.82
CA TRP A 52 -0.74 17.22 -5.93
C TRP A 52 -2.14 16.72 -5.53
N LYS A 53 -2.27 16.02 -4.39
CA LYS A 53 -3.55 15.53 -3.87
C LYS A 53 -4.54 16.68 -3.68
N ASP A 54 -4.09 17.78 -3.10
CA ASP A 54 -4.94 18.93 -2.80
C ASP A 54 -5.30 19.73 -4.07
N SER A 55 -4.58 19.52 -5.18
CA SER A 55 -4.89 20.10 -6.49
C SER A 55 -5.92 19.31 -7.31
N LEU A 56 -6.37 18.14 -6.83
CA LEU A 56 -7.28 17.28 -7.56
C LEU A 56 -8.66 17.92 -7.75
N HIS A 57 -9.26 17.67 -8.91
CA HIS A 57 -10.64 18.09 -9.16
C HIS A 57 -11.60 17.35 -8.22
N MET A 58 -12.72 17.99 -7.85
CA MET A 58 -13.64 17.51 -6.80
C MET A 58 -14.12 16.06 -6.97
N PHE A 59 -14.36 15.61 -8.21
CA PHE A 59 -14.78 14.23 -8.47
C PHE A 59 -13.67 13.18 -8.33
N LEU A 60 -12.40 13.58 -8.40
CA LEU A 60 -11.27 12.71 -8.09
C LEU A 60 -10.93 12.80 -6.60
N ALA A 61 -11.13 13.96 -5.99
CA ALA A 61 -10.86 14.20 -4.58
C ALA A 61 -11.89 13.52 -3.65
N HIS A 62 -13.17 13.48 -4.06
CA HIS A 62 -14.27 13.00 -3.21
C HIS A 62 -15.02 11.86 -3.90
N ARG A 63 -15.05 10.69 -3.24
CA ARG A 63 -15.74 9.48 -3.72
C ARG A 63 -17.21 9.73 -4.04
N GLU A 64 -17.91 10.47 -3.19
CA GLU A 64 -19.34 10.77 -3.34
C GLU A 64 -19.66 11.61 -4.58
N GLN A 65 -18.69 12.37 -5.05
CA GLN A 65 -18.82 13.26 -6.21
C GLN A 65 -18.22 12.61 -7.48
N CYS A 66 -17.68 11.41 -7.37
CA CYS A 66 -17.04 10.69 -8.46
C CYS A 66 -18.11 10.06 -9.39
N PRO A 67 -18.10 10.37 -10.70
CA PRO A 67 -18.91 9.64 -11.67
C PRO A 67 -18.60 8.14 -11.63
N PRO A 68 -19.60 7.26 -11.79
CA PRO A 68 -19.39 5.81 -11.76
C PRO A 68 -18.33 5.31 -12.74
N SER A 69 -18.23 5.93 -13.92
CA SER A 69 -17.24 5.60 -14.95
C SER A 69 -15.79 5.85 -14.53
N LEU A 70 -15.56 6.71 -13.52
CA LEU A 70 -14.23 7.05 -13.01
C LEU A 70 -13.89 6.37 -11.69
N ASN A 71 -14.79 5.60 -11.08
CA ASN A 71 -14.57 5.00 -9.76
C ASN A 71 -13.24 4.22 -9.68
N THR A 72 -12.99 3.37 -10.67
CA THR A 72 -11.76 2.57 -10.74
C THR A 72 -10.51 3.44 -10.89
N ALA A 73 -10.56 4.44 -11.78
CA ALA A 73 -9.45 5.35 -12.01
C ALA A 73 -9.14 6.17 -10.76
N ARG A 74 -10.18 6.67 -10.07
CA ARG A 74 -10.04 7.38 -8.80
C ARG A 74 -9.40 6.49 -7.74
N ALA A 75 -9.95 5.31 -7.47
CA ALA A 75 -9.40 4.38 -6.48
C ALA A 75 -7.92 4.09 -6.75
N THR A 76 -7.59 3.81 -8.01
CA THR A 76 -6.20 3.56 -8.43
C THR A 76 -5.29 4.77 -8.21
N LEU A 77 -5.75 6.00 -8.47
CA LEU A 77 -4.96 7.21 -8.19
C LEU A 77 -4.66 7.36 -6.70
N TRP A 78 -5.65 7.15 -5.83
CA TRP A 78 -5.48 7.24 -4.38
C TRP A 78 -4.55 6.13 -3.84
N TRP A 79 -4.67 4.91 -4.35
CA TRP A 79 -3.78 3.81 -3.96
C TRP A 79 -2.34 4.03 -4.41
N ARG A 80 -2.13 4.59 -5.62
CA ARG A 80 -0.80 4.97 -6.09
C ARG A 80 -0.20 6.10 -5.26
N TRP A 81 -1.02 7.07 -4.88
CA TRP A 81 -0.60 8.15 -3.99
C TRP A 81 -0.12 7.62 -2.65
N ILE A 82 -0.94 6.81 -1.96
CA ILE A 82 -0.56 6.31 -0.63
C ILE A 82 0.67 5.40 -0.69
N THR A 83 0.79 4.54 -1.71
CA THR A 83 1.94 3.63 -1.83
C THR A 83 3.23 4.34 -2.24
N THR A 84 3.14 5.47 -2.96
CA THR A 84 4.32 6.30 -3.25
C THR A 84 4.81 7.03 -2.00
N ARG A 85 3.89 7.55 -1.17
CA ARG A 85 4.24 8.10 0.15
C ARG A 85 4.86 7.04 1.05
N LEU A 86 4.30 5.84 1.05
CA LEU A 86 4.85 4.69 1.78
C LEU A 86 6.29 4.37 1.34
N MET A 87 6.54 4.37 0.02
CA MET A 87 7.87 4.13 -0.55
C MET A 87 8.91 5.13 -0.05
N LEU A 88 8.54 6.41 0.14
CA LEU A 88 9.44 7.46 0.64
C LEU A 88 9.84 7.24 2.11
N TYR A 89 8.89 6.87 2.98
CA TYR A 89 9.13 6.74 4.42
C TYR A 89 9.58 5.35 4.88
N ARG A 90 9.38 4.31 4.07
CA ARG A 90 9.77 2.93 4.38
C ARG A 90 11.25 2.75 4.77
N PRO A 91 12.23 3.44 4.15
CA PRO A 91 13.62 3.35 4.59
C PRO A 91 13.82 3.76 6.05
N GLY A 92 13.14 4.81 6.52
CA GLY A 92 13.23 5.27 7.91
C GLY A 92 12.73 4.20 8.89
N LEU A 93 11.58 3.60 8.60
CA LEU A 93 11.07 2.48 9.40
C LEU A 93 12.04 1.29 9.42
N LEU A 94 12.58 0.89 8.26
CA LEU A 94 13.53 -0.22 8.17
C LEU A 94 14.80 0.05 8.98
N ILE A 95 15.35 1.26 8.92
CA ILE A 95 16.54 1.65 9.70
C ILE A 95 16.23 1.55 11.20
N THR A 96 15.10 2.07 11.65
CA THR A 96 14.71 1.95 13.07
C THR A 96 14.51 0.50 13.52
N ALA A 97 13.91 -0.34 12.67
CA ALA A 97 13.72 -1.77 12.94
C ALA A 97 15.06 -2.49 13.08
N LEU A 98 16.02 -2.20 12.20
CA LEU A 98 17.36 -2.79 12.22
C LEU A 98 18.18 -2.36 13.44
N HIS A 99 17.96 -1.14 13.94
CA HIS A 99 18.62 -0.67 15.17
C HIS A 99 18.16 -1.41 16.43
N GLN A 100 17.02 -2.12 16.39
CA GLN A 100 16.46 -2.91 17.51
C GLN A 100 16.40 -2.13 18.82
N LYS A 101 16.10 -0.83 18.73
CA LYS A 101 15.93 0.06 19.87
C LYS A 101 14.55 0.67 19.85
N PRO A 102 13.93 0.90 21.02
CA PRO A 102 12.72 1.70 21.08
C PRO A 102 12.94 3.04 20.40
N TRP A 103 11.96 3.51 19.64
CA TRP A 103 12.05 4.70 18.81
C TRP A 103 12.36 5.96 19.62
N GLY A 104 11.98 5.99 20.91
CA GLY A 104 12.31 7.07 21.84
C GLY A 104 13.78 7.15 22.26
N GLN A 105 14.61 6.15 21.94
CA GLN A 105 16.03 6.09 22.32
C GLN A 105 16.98 6.18 21.10
N GLY A 106 16.43 6.26 19.89
CA GLY A 106 17.16 6.34 18.64
C GLY A 106 17.36 7.77 18.12
N ASN A 107 17.75 7.88 16.85
CA ASN A 107 17.76 9.15 16.13
C ASN A 107 16.32 9.69 16.02
N ALA A 108 16.08 10.89 16.54
CA ALA A 108 14.76 11.50 16.56
C ALA A 108 14.13 11.62 15.16
N HIS A 109 14.95 11.88 14.14
CA HIS A 109 14.48 12.03 12.76
C HIS A 109 13.99 10.70 12.16
N GLU A 110 14.76 9.62 12.39
CA GLU A 110 14.39 8.28 11.95
C GLU A 110 13.10 7.81 12.63
N ALA A 111 12.95 8.11 13.93
CA ALA A 111 11.75 7.80 14.69
C ALA A 111 10.52 8.58 14.18
N ILE A 112 10.66 9.85 13.80
CA ILE A 112 9.58 10.63 13.17
C ILE A 112 9.15 9.99 11.84
N HIS A 113 10.11 9.59 11.01
CA HIS A 113 9.83 8.96 9.72
C HIS A 113 9.19 7.57 9.88
N ALA A 114 9.62 6.80 10.87
CA ALA A 114 9.03 5.51 11.19
C ALA A 114 7.56 5.65 11.61
N ARG A 115 7.24 6.61 12.49
CA ARG A 115 5.85 6.93 12.87
C ARG A 115 5.03 7.36 11.66
N LYS A 116 5.58 8.28 10.85
CA LYS A 116 4.91 8.75 9.64
C LYS A 116 4.59 7.62 8.66
N CYS A 117 5.53 6.69 8.50
CA CYS A 117 5.35 5.50 7.67
C CYS A 117 4.17 4.63 8.14
N ILE A 118 4.05 4.41 9.46
CA ILE A 118 2.92 3.69 10.06
C ILE A 118 1.61 4.45 9.83
N GLU A 119 1.57 5.75 10.09
CA GLU A 119 0.36 6.58 9.88
C GLU A 119 -0.15 6.48 8.44
N ILE A 120 0.76 6.59 7.46
CA ILE A 120 0.46 6.45 6.03
C ILE A 120 -0.06 5.05 5.71
N ALA A 121 0.54 4.00 6.30
CA ALA A 121 0.09 2.63 6.09
C ALA A 121 -1.34 2.40 6.60
N LYS A 122 -1.68 2.98 7.76
CA LYS A 122 -3.05 2.93 8.31
C LYS A 122 -4.04 3.64 7.40
N GLU A 123 -3.72 4.87 6.98
CA GLU A 123 -4.52 5.61 6.01
C GLU A 123 -4.73 4.79 4.72
N GLY A 124 -3.69 4.07 4.29
CA GLY A 124 -3.77 3.16 3.13
C GLY A 124 -4.75 2.02 3.30
N VAL A 125 -4.78 1.37 4.47
CA VAL A 125 -5.79 0.33 4.77
C VAL A 125 -7.20 0.93 4.72
N ASP A 126 -7.43 2.06 5.38
CA ASP A 126 -8.74 2.71 5.43
C ASP A 126 -9.22 3.10 4.02
N LEU A 127 -8.32 3.63 3.18
CA LEU A 127 -8.61 3.96 1.78
C LEU A 127 -8.99 2.72 0.96
N MET A 128 -8.30 1.59 1.14
CA MET A 128 -8.58 0.36 0.40
C MET A 128 -9.88 -0.29 0.86
N VAL A 129 -10.17 -0.27 2.15
CA VAL A 129 -11.45 -0.75 2.70
C VAL A 129 -12.61 0.09 2.17
N LEU A 130 -12.46 1.41 2.14
CA LEU A 130 -13.50 2.33 1.65
C LEU A 130 -13.79 2.16 0.15
N ASP A 131 -12.75 1.93 -0.66
CA ASP A 131 -12.83 1.86 -2.11
C ASP A 131 -12.99 0.45 -2.67
N TRP A 132 -13.03 -0.56 -1.81
CA TRP A 132 -13.26 -1.95 -2.20
C TRP A 132 -14.59 -2.14 -2.93
N ALA A 133 -14.53 -2.89 -4.02
CA ALA A 133 -15.70 -3.35 -4.78
C ALA A 133 -15.38 -4.71 -5.42
N PRO A 134 -16.37 -5.62 -5.58
CA PRO A 134 -16.17 -6.95 -6.14
C PRO A 134 -15.96 -6.89 -7.66
N ASN A 135 -14.78 -6.41 -8.06
CA ASN A 135 -14.32 -6.27 -9.43
C ASN A 135 -12.90 -6.85 -9.51
N GLN A 136 -12.66 -7.77 -10.44
CA GLN A 136 -11.40 -8.52 -10.51
C GLN A 136 -10.17 -7.61 -10.71
N PHE A 137 -10.27 -6.58 -11.57
CA PHE A 137 -9.17 -5.64 -11.80
C PHE A 137 -8.86 -4.82 -10.55
N LEU A 138 -9.91 -4.33 -9.86
CA LEU A 138 -9.74 -3.65 -8.57
C LEU A 138 -9.21 -4.59 -7.49
N CYS A 139 -9.62 -5.85 -7.48
CA CYS A 139 -9.13 -6.87 -6.55
C CYS A 139 -7.63 -7.04 -6.66
N TRP A 140 -7.11 -7.32 -7.85
CA TRP A 140 -5.68 -7.53 -8.06
C TRP A 140 -4.85 -6.31 -7.66
N ASN A 141 -5.30 -5.11 -8.05
CA ASN A 141 -4.59 -3.90 -7.71
C ASN A 141 -4.67 -3.61 -6.20
N SER A 142 -5.85 -3.70 -5.60
CA SER A 142 -6.04 -3.47 -4.17
C SER A 142 -5.28 -4.49 -3.32
N ALA A 143 -5.29 -5.77 -3.69
CA ALA A 143 -4.61 -6.85 -2.96
C ALA A 143 -3.10 -6.58 -2.88
N TRP A 144 -2.47 -6.19 -3.99
CA TRP A 144 -1.05 -5.85 -4.01
C TRP A 144 -0.72 -4.64 -3.12
N ASN A 145 -1.49 -3.55 -3.22
CA ASN A 145 -1.25 -2.36 -2.41
C ASN A 145 -1.55 -2.62 -0.92
N LEU A 146 -2.62 -3.38 -0.64
CA LEU A 146 -3.01 -3.77 0.73
C LEU A 146 -1.93 -4.61 1.38
N PHE A 147 -1.28 -5.48 0.61
CA PHE A 147 -0.16 -6.26 1.09
C PHE A 147 1.01 -5.37 1.52
N GLN A 148 1.37 -4.39 0.70
CA GLN A 148 2.47 -3.46 1.01
C GLN A 148 2.22 -2.66 2.29
N VAL A 149 1.01 -2.10 2.46
CA VAL A 149 0.67 -1.35 3.69
C VAL A 149 0.59 -2.26 4.91
N SER A 150 0.07 -3.48 4.76
CA SER A 150 -0.05 -4.44 5.86
C SER A 150 1.33 -4.89 6.38
N LEU A 151 2.29 -5.14 5.48
CA LEU A 151 3.65 -5.48 5.89
C LEU A 151 4.34 -4.34 6.64
N VAL A 152 4.07 -3.08 6.29
CA VAL A 152 4.59 -1.92 7.03
C VAL A 152 4.03 -1.87 8.44
N LEU A 153 2.72 -2.11 8.61
CA LEU A 153 2.09 -2.15 9.93
C LEU A 153 2.64 -3.28 10.80
N VAL A 154 2.78 -4.48 10.23
CA VAL A 154 3.38 -5.63 10.91
C VAL A 154 4.83 -5.35 11.31
N LEU A 155 5.63 -4.78 10.40
CA LEU A 155 7.01 -4.39 10.72
C LEU A 155 7.04 -3.37 11.86
N GLY A 156 6.13 -2.39 11.87
CA GLY A 156 5.96 -1.44 12.95
C GLY A 156 5.70 -2.12 14.30
N LEU A 157 4.74 -3.04 14.34
CA LEU A 157 4.41 -3.85 15.52
C LEU A 157 5.61 -4.65 16.04
N MET A 158 6.42 -5.21 15.14
CA MET A 158 7.61 -5.97 15.51
C MET A 158 8.79 -5.08 15.94
N SER A 159 8.84 -3.83 15.48
CA SER A 159 9.98 -2.92 15.72
C SER A 159 9.86 -2.15 17.03
N ASP A 160 8.70 -1.55 17.28
CA ASP A 160 8.40 -0.86 18.53
C ASP A 160 6.90 -1.00 18.85
N LYS A 161 6.60 -2.05 19.60
CA LYS A 161 5.22 -2.40 19.95
C LYS A 161 4.51 -1.29 20.71
N GLN A 162 5.20 -0.58 21.61
CA GLN A 162 4.58 0.47 22.42
C GLN A 162 4.11 1.64 21.55
N GLU A 163 4.91 2.05 20.56
CA GLU A 163 4.52 3.09 19.61
C GLU A 163 3.44 2.62 18.64
N ALA A 164 3.52 1.36 18.18
CA ALA A 164 2.52 0.79 17.29
C ALA A 164 1.14 0.63 17.97
N GLU A 165 1.10 0.29 19.26
CA GLU A 165 -0.13 0.22 20.05
C GLU A 165 -0.81 1.57 20.24
N LYS A 166 -0.03 2.64 20.51
CA LYS A 166 -0.56 4.01 20.58
C LYS A 166 -1.28 4.43 19.31
N THR A 167 -0.88 3.85 18.19
CA THR A 167 -1.41 4.16 16.87
C THR A 167 -2.48 3.15 16.43
N ASP A 168 -2.92 2.19 17.26
CA ASP A 168 -3.88 1.13 16.89
C ASP A 168 -3.49 0.37 15.60
N CYS A 169 -2.22 -0.02 15.47
CA CYS A 169 -1.76 -0.80 14.33
C CYS A 169 -2.46 -2.17 14.24
N TYR A 170 -2.77 -2.78 15.38
CA TYR A 170 -3.48 -4.06 15.44
C TYR A 170 -4.84 -3.98 14.73
N GLY A 171 -5.65 -2.96 15.03
CA GLY A 171 -6.95 -2.76 14.38
C GLY A 171 -6.82 -2.68 12.85
N SER A 172 -5.88 -1.87 12.35
CA SER A 172 -5.67 -1.74 10.91
C SER A 172 -5.19 -3.05 10.25
N VAL A 173 -4.34 -3.85 10.91
CA VAL A 173 -3.93 -5.17 10.38
C VAL A 173 -5.11 -6.13 10.33
N TYR A 174 -5.97 -6.15 11.36
CA TYR A 174 -7.19 -6.97 11.34
C TYR A 174 -8.14 -6.56 10.21
N CYS A 175 -8.36 -5.25 10.02
CA CYS A 175 -9.15 -4.75 8.89
C CYS A 175 -8.58 -5.21 7.54
N ALA A 176 -7.25 -5.20 7.38
CA ALA A 176 -6.62 -5.70 6.17
C ALA A 176 -6.81 -7.21 5.97
N VAL A 177 -6.68 -8.01 7.04
CA VAL A 177 -6.93 -9.46 7.03
C VAL A 177 -8.37 -9.78 6.63
N ASP A 178 -9.34 -9.02 7.14
CA ASP A 178 -10.75 -9.17 6.79
C ASP A 178 -11.03 -8.76 5.34
N LEU A 179 -10.36 -7.71 4.85
CA LEU A 179 -10.47 -7.29 3.45
C LEU A 179 -9.89 -8.34 2.51
N PHE A 180 -8.74 -8.94 2.84
CA PHE A 180 -8.20 -10.07 2.07
C PHE A 180 -9.16 -11.25 2.02
N ALA A 181 -9.86 -11.56 3.12
CA ALA A 181 -10.87 -12.63 3.13
C ALA A 181 -12.02 -12.36 2.13
N GLN A 182 -12.43 -11.09 1.99
CA GLN A 182 -13.45 -10.69 1.01
C GLN A 182 -12.96 -10.77 -0.44
N MET A 183 -11.65 -10.66 -0.66
CA MET A 183 -11.01 -10.72 -1.98
C MET A 183 -10.73 -12.15 -2.46
N GLU A 184 -10.67 -13.14 -1.56
CA GLU A 184 -10.37 -14.56 -1.89
C GLU A 184 -11.17 -15.15 -3.06
N PRO A 185 -12.47 -14.87 -3.24
CA PRO A 185 -13.23 -15.42 -4.37
C PRO A 185 -12.76 -14.92 -5.74
N LEU A 186 -12.06 -13.78 -5.78
CA LEU A 186 -11.59 -13.12 -7.00
C LEU A 186 -10.07 -13.27 -7.21
N ASP A 187 -9.33 -13.57 -6.15
CA ASP A 187 -7.88 -13.76 -6.18
C ASP A 187 -7.43 -14.81 -5.14
N ALA A 188 -6.96 -15.96 -5.64
CA ALA A 188 -6.42 -17.02 -4.80
C ALA A 188 -5.18 -16.59 -3.99
N GLY A 189 -4.42 -15.61 -4.49
CA GLY A 189 -3.26 -15.02 -3.80
C GLY A 189 -3.63 -14.35 -2.47
N CYS A 190 -4.86 -13.84 -2.35
CA CYS A 190 -5.37 -13.25 -1.12
C CYS A 190 -5.45 -14.27 0.02
N THR A 191 -5.74 -15.54 -0.27
CA THR A 191 -5.77 -16.60 0.75
C THR A 191 -4.39 -16.80 1.37
N ARG A 192 -3.36 -16.86 0.52
CA ARG A 192 -1.96 -17.02 0.96
C ARG A 192 -1.51 -15.82 1.79
N THR A 193 -1.80 -14.63 1.29
CA THR A 193 -1.44 -13.36 1.94
C THR A 193 -2.10 -13.21 3.31
N ARG A 194 -3.39 -13.54 3.41
CA ARG A 194 -4.12 -13.50 4.67
C ARG A 194 -3.50 -14.41 5.74
N ARG A 195 -3.17 -15.66 5.37
CA ARG A 195 -2.52 -16.60 6.30
C ARG A 195 -1.15 -16.11 6.76
N LEU A 196 -0.37 -15.53 5.85
CA LEU A 196 0.93 -14.94 6.19
C LEU A 196 0.76 -13.82 7.22
N LEU A 197 -0.15 -12.88 6.98
CA LEU A 197 -0.40 -11.76 7.91
C LEU A 197 -0.89 -12.25 9.27
N GLN A 198 -1.77 -13.25 9.32
CA GLN A 198 -2.22 -13.87 10.57
C GLN A 198 -1.04 -14.49 11.34
N GLY A 199 -0.20 -15.28 10.68
CA GLY A 199 0.98 -15.89 11.32
C GLY A 199 1.99 -14.86 11.83
N LEU A 200 2.22 -13.77 11.08
CA LEU A 200 3.09 -12.68 11.53
C LEU A 200 2.51 -11.94 12.74
N LEU A 201 1.19 -11.77 12.78
CA LEU A 201 0.49 -11.13 13.90
C LEU A 201 0.56 -11.98 15.17
N ASP A 202 0.36 -13.29 15.03
CA ASP A 202 0.50 -14.26 16.13
C ASP A 202 1.93 -14.22 16.69
N ASN A 203 2.93 -14.19 15.81
CA ASN A 203 4.34 -14.05 16.21
C ASN A 203 4.61 -12.73 16.93
N ALA A 204 4.07 -11.61 16.45
CA ALA A 204 4.20 -10.31 17.11
C ALA A 204 3.59 -10.30 18.53
N ASN A 205 2.52 -11.06 18.75
CA ASN A 205 1.93 -11.27 20.07
C ASN A 205 2.80 -12.20 20.95
N HIS A 206 3.42 -13.23 20.39
CA HIS A 206 4.27 -14.16 21.14
C HIS A 206 5.62 -13.57 21.62
N ILE A 207 6.14 -12.55 20.93
CA ILE A 207 7.34 -11.81 21.37
C ILE A 207 7.13 -11.22 22.78
N GLU A 208 5.90 -10.84 23.14
CA GLU A 208 5.58 -10.37 24.50
C GLU A 208 5.67 -11.45 25.57
N ALA A 209 5.14 -12.64 25.26
CA ALA A 209 5.10 -13.74 26.22
C ALA A 209 6.52 -14.21 26.58
N SER A 210 7.46 -14.05 25.64
CA SER A 210 8.82 -14.55 25.78
C SER A 210 9.83 -13.49 26.28
N ALA A 211 9.46 -12.20 26.35
CA ALA A 211 10.29 -11.12 26.91
C ALA A 211 10.58 -11.24 28.42
N THR A 212 10.12 -12.32 29.08
CA THR A 212 10.53 -12.73 30.43
C THR A 212 11.72 -13.69 30.43
N SER A 213 12.37 -13.95 29.29
CA SER A 213 13.65 -14.67 29.19
C SER A 213 14.47 -14.17 27.99
N PRO A 214 15.81 -14.18 28.06
CA PRO A 214 16.65 -13.66 26.99
C PRO A 214 16.58 -14.61 25.80
N ILE A 215 15.99 -14.17 24.68
CA ILE A 215 15.85 -14.99 23.47
C ILE A 215 17.03 -14.75 22.53
N ASN A 216 17.64 -15.87 22.14
CA ASN A 216 18.61 -15.98 21.07
C ASN A 216 17.98 -15.59 19.72
N SER A 217 18.71 -14.76 18.98
CA SER A 217 18.35 -14.22 17.67
C SER A 217 18.43 -15.27 16.55
N GLU A 218 17.43 -16.15 16.39
CA GLU A 218 17.37 -17.07 15.24
C GLU A 218 15.94 -17.31 14.70
N THR A 219 15.04 -16.33 14.77
CA THR A 219 13.68 -16.49 14.24
C THR A 219 13.27 -15.36 13.30
N PHE A 220 14.10 -15.12 12.28
CA PHE A 220 13.59 -14.58 11.02
C PHE A 220 13.62 -15.73 10.01
N ASP A 221 12.53 -16.50 9.97
CA ASP A 221 12.40 -17.66 9.12
C ASP A 221 12.49 -17.23 7.64
N LEU A 222 13.49 -17.75 6.94
CA LEU A 222 13.75 -17.50 5.52
C LEU A 222 12.61 -17.99 4.61
N SER A 223 11.62 -18.73 5.16
CA SER A 223 10.38 -19.10 4.48
C SER A 223 9.51 -17.91 4.05
N ILE A 224 9.66 -16.73 4.66
CA ILE A 224 8.94 -15.49 4.27
C ILE A 224 9.36 -15.02 2.86
N LEU A 225 10.62 -15.26 2.45
CA LEU A 225 11.09 -14.89 1.12
C LEU A 225 10.59 -15.85 0.03
N ASP A 226 10.38 -17.12 0.34
CA ASP A 226 9.64 -18.08 -0.52
C ASP A 226 8.14 -17.73 -0.61
N TYR A 227 7.63 -16.91 0.30
CA TYR A 227 6.31 -16.26 0.19
C TYR A 227 6.29 -15.03 -0.72
N LEU A 228 7.44 -14.40 -0.97
CA LEU A 228 7.59 -13.14 -1.70
C LEU A 228 8.15 -13.30 -3.14
N GLY A 229 8.59 -14.49 -3.54
CA GLY A 229 8.86 -14.87 -4.94
C GLY A 229 8.56 -16.36 -5.10
N THR A 230 7.95 -16.89 -6.16
CA THR A 230 7.98 -16.55 -7.58
C THR A 230 6.67 -17.04 -8.20
N ASP A 231 5.75 -16.14 -8.50
CA ASP A 231 4.96 -16.25 -9.71
C ASP A 231 5.09 -14.88 -10.37
N PRO A 232 5.58 -14.78 -11.61
CA PRO A 232 5.59 -13.53 -12.34
C PRO A 232 4.12 -13.13 -12.48
N PHE A 233 3.69 -12.16 -11.67
CA PHE A 233 2.35 -11.57 -11.67
C PHE A 233 1.92 -11.02 -13.05
N TRP A 234 2.83 -11.03 -14.04
CA TRP A 234 2.64 -10.59 -15.42
C TRP A 234 2.45 -11.74 -16.44
N GLU A 235 2.70 -13.00 -16.11
CA GLU A 235 2.61 -14.11 -17.11
C GLU A 235 1.17 -14.51 -17.47
N ASN A 236 0.19 -14.16 -16.63
CA ASN A 236 -1.22 -14.54 -16.85
C ASN A 236 -2.08 -13.48 -17.56
N ILE A 237 -1.50 -12.33 -17.94
CA ILE A 237 -2.25 -11.31 -18.70
C ILE A 237 -2.49 -11.79 -20.15
N ASP A 238 -1.58 -12.58 -20.71
CA ASP A 238 -1.70 -13.12 -22.07
C ASP A 238 -2.83 -14.16 -22.19
N GLU A 239 -3.09 -14.97 -21.16
CA GLU A 239 -4.20 -15.95 -21.18
C GLU A 239 -5.59 -15.31 -21.05
N VAL A 240 -5.69 -14.15 -20.38
CA VAL A 240 -6.96 -13.42 -20.28
C VAL A 240 -7.26 -12.67 -21.59
N GLU A 241 -6.28 -12.09 -22.27
CA GLU A 241 -6.49 -11.48 -23.60
C GLU A 241 -6.82 -12.49 -24.71
N LEU A 242 -6.30 -13.73 -24.62
CA LEU A 242 -6.63 -14.80 -25.56
C LEU A 242 -8.08 -15.30 -25.42
N ASN A 243 -8.67 -15.25 -24.22
CA ASN A 243 -10.06 -15.66 -24.01
C ASN A 243 -11.09 -14.59 -24.41
N TRP A 244 -10.70 -13.31 -24.47
CA TRP A 244 -11.54 -12.23 -24.99
C TRP A 244 -11.57 -12.17 -26.52
N THR A 245 -10.54 -12.67 -27.21
CA THR A 245 -10.49 -12.66 -28.68
C THR A 245 -11.22 -13.84 -29.33
N PHE A 246 -11.52 -14.92 -28.60
CA PHE A 246 -12.21 -16.09 -29.14
C PHE A 246 -13.74 -16.10 -29.00
N SER A 247 -14.34 -15.18 -28.23
CA SER A 247 -15.79 -15.15 -28.00
C SER A 247 -16.59 -14.28 -29.00
N HIS A 248 -15.91 -13.65 -29.98
CA HIS A 248 -16.56 -12.87 -31.04
C HIS A 248 -16.51 -13.49 -32.45
N SER A 249 -16.13 -14.77 -32.59
CA SER A 249 -16.01 -15.45 -33.88
C SER A 249 -16.66 -16.85 -33.90
N LEU A 250 -17.90 -16.97 -33.45
CA LEU A 250 -18.78 -18.11 -33.81
C LEU A 250 -20.24 -17.68 -33.63
N GLY A 251 -20.76 -17.07 -34.69
CA GLY A 251 -22.14 -16.61 -34.81
C GLY A 251 -22.45 -16.26 -36.25
N ASP A 252 -22.19 -17.22 -37.16
CA ASP A 252 -22.85 -17.36 -38.45
C ASP A 252 -23.56 -18.73 -38.47
#